data_AF-A0A7K2ZQ19-F1
#
_entry.id   AF-A0A7K2ZQ19-F1
#
_cell.length_a   1.000
_cell.length_b   1.000
_cell.length_c   1.000
_cell.angle_alpha   90.00
_cell.angle_beta   90.00
_cell.angle_gamma   90.00
#
_symmetry.space_group_name_H-M   'P 1'
#
loop_
_entity.id
_entity.type
_entity.pdbx_description
1 polymer ?
#
loop_
_entity_poly.entity_id
_entity_poly.type
_entity_poly.pdbx_seq_one_letter_code
_entity_poly.pdbx_strand_id
1 'polypeptide(L)'
;MTEREPVDRVYLRHSTDKQTDARQRHSLKKLIAAGAPVYEDPATSSRVLSLNREGFKRLLEEAAVGDTIRIADAARLFRSVADVLALRPALARRGLHLRVENGLLSGIDLAAEDSATTMVVQVLAAVLEFQRSMISENTREGVAAAEAAGKTLGRPAALDAGEVVELVEAYREGAAVKALARQYGVDPRTVRRVLDDAGAREVPDDLVVPGEEATTPAGGPDGGREQAADPVVAVDVPGLVAEHLVDVADEPVRQALAAGQTIRRGQGYSVRVTAPVSVHVAMVEHSATALTHSPAGRKAHRIHSDRVTSVRITP
;
A
#
# COMPACT_ATOMS: atom_id res chain seq x y z
N MET A 1 19.81 -11.22 40.99
CA MET A 1 19.29 -10.60 39.75
C MET A 1 19.40 -9.11 39.96
N THR A 2 20.28 -8.43 39.24
CA THR A 2 20.46 -6.98 39.37
C THR A 2 19.20 -6.32 38.80
N GLU A 3 18.40 -5.66 39.64
CA GLU A 3 17.25 -4.87 39.17
C GLU A 3 17.78 -3.76 38.25
N ARG A 4 17.51 -3.92 36.96
CA ARG A 4 17.77 -2.89 35.96
C ARG A 4 16.74 -1.80 36.16
N GLU A 5 17.17 -0.55 36.32
CA GLU A 5 16.25 0.58 36.38
C GLU A 5 15.50 0.75 35.04
N PRO A 6 14.19 1.05 35.09
CA PRO A 6 13.40 1.38 33.91
C PRO A 6 14.00 2.54 33.11
N VAL A 7 14.04 2.39 31.79
CA VAL A 7 14.61 3.40 30.88
C VAL A 7 13.53 4.01 29.99
N ASP A 8 13.58 5.33 29.83
CA ASP A 8 12.82 6.04 28.81
C ASP A 8 13.45 5.79 27.42
N ARG A 9 12.65 5.32 26.46
CA ARG A 9 13.06 5.07 25.07
C ARG A 9 12.28 5.95 24.12
N VAL A 10 12.99 6.69 23.28
CA VAL A 10 12.38 7.69 22.39
C VAL A 10 12.13 7.09 21.02
N TYR A 11 10.91 7.25 20.50
CA TYR A 11 10.57 6.87 19.14
C TYR A 11 10.21 8.09 18.28
N LEU A 12 10.85 8.20 17.12
CA LEU A 12 10.64 9.26 16.13
C LEU A 12 10.22 8.67 14.78
N ARG A 13 9.19 9.25 14.18
CA ARG A 13 8.82 8.95 12.78
C ARG A 13 9.05 10.16 11.92
N HIS A 14 9.96 10.04 10.96
CA HIS A 14 10.27 11.14 10.04
C HIS A 14 9.38 11.09 8.81
N SER A 15 8.76 12.23 8.51
CA SER A 15 8.08 12.46 7.23
C SER A 15 9.08 13.10 6.26
N THR A 16 8.75 13.18 4.98
CA THR A 16 9.56 13.96 4.00
C THR A 16 9.57 15.47 4.29
N ASP A 17 8.84 15.95 5.30
CA ASP A 17 8.76 17.33 5.73
C ASP A 17 9.70 17.61 6.92
N LYS A 18 10.70 18.49 6.71
CA LYS A 18 11.71 18.88 7.69
C LYS A 18 11.14 19.64 8.90
N GLN A 19 10.03 20.37 8.76
CA GLN A 19 9.45 21.12 9.89
C GLN A 19 8.88 20.20 10.96
N THR A 20 8.26 19.10 10.52
CA THR A 20 7.66 18.09 11.38
C THR A 20 8.69 17.39 12.27
N ASP A 21 9.91 17.18 11.78
CA ASP A 21 10.97 16.49 12.52
C ASP A 21 11.56 17.35 13.64
N ALA A 22 11.74 18.64 13.38
CA ALA A 22 12.22 19.61 14.38
C ALA A 22 11.29 19.69 15.60
N ARG A 23 9.97 19.68 15.36
CA ARG A 23 8.97 19.72 16.45
C ARG A 23 9.04 18.49 17.34
N GLN A 24 9.17 17.29 16.78
CA GLN A 24 9.26 16.06 17.57
C GLN A 24 10.50 16.05 18.45
N ARG A 25 11.66 16.37 17.87
CA ARG A 25 12.93 16.45 18.60
C ARG A 25 12.90 17.52 19.69
N HIS A 26 12.19 18.64 19.46
CA HIS A 26 12.03 19.67 20.48
C HIS A 26 11.26 19.16 21.70
N SER A 27 10.11 18.50 21.50
CA SER A 27 9.30 17.96 22.60
C SER A 27 10.02 16.89 23.42
N LEU A 28 10.87 16.09 22.77
CA LEU A 28 11.62 15.01 23.41
C LEU A 28 13.05 15.43 23.81
N LYS A 29 13.42 16.70 23.65
CA LYS A 29 14.80 17.20 23.82
C LYS A 29 15.39 16.85 25.18
N LYS A 30 14.58 16.94 26.25
CA LYS A 30 15.04 16.65 27.62
C LYS A 30 15.45 15.19 27.78
N LEU A 31 14.66 14.26 27.25
CA LEU A 31 14.94 12.82 27.31
C LEU A 31 16.15 12.46 26.45
N ILE A 32 16.21 13.01 25.24
CA ILE A 32 17.36 12.80 24.34
C ILE A 32 18.65 13.33 24.97
N ALA A 33 18.60 14.52 25.60
CA ALA A 33 19.75 15.09 26.30
C ALA A 33 20.14 14.30 27.56
N ALA A 34 19.20 13.60 28.19
CA ALA A 34 19.46 12.69 29.31
C ALA A 34 20.03 11.34 28.88
N GLY A 35 20.22 11.10 27.57
CA GLY A 35 20.80 9.87 27.03
C GLY A 35 19.80 8.77 26.74
N ALA A 36 18.49 9.09 26.66
CA ALA A 36 17.47 8.12 26.26
C ALA A 36 17.77 7.54 24.86
N PRO A 37 17.78 6.20 24.68
CA PRO A 37 17.95 5.59 23.38
C PRO A 37 16.90 6.07 22.38
N VAL A 38 17.33 6.40 21.16
CA VAL A 38 16.47 6.96 20.10
C VAL A 38 16.32 5.96 18.95
N TYR A 39 15.07 5.69 18.56
CA TYR A 39 14.71 4.83 17.45
C TYR A 39 13.94 5.63 16.40
N GLU A 40 14.35 5.48 15.15
CA GLU A 40 13.88 6.34 14.07
C GLU A 40 13.39 5.50 12.88
N ASP A 41 12.25 5.90 12.30
CA ASP A 41 11.74 5.36 11.04
C ASP A 41 11.70 6.47 9.97
N PRO A 42 12.72 6.54 9.09
CA PRO A 42 12.78 7.56 8.04
C PRO A 42 11.86 7.24 6.86
N ALA A 43 11.16 8.27 6.36
CA ALA A 43 10.35 8.22 5.13
C ALA A 43 9.32 7.07 5.08
N THR A 44 8.91 6.56 6.26
CA THR A 44 7.96 5.46 6.33
C THR A 44 6.56 5.97 6.00
N SER A 45 5.94 5.35 4.99
CA SER A 45 4.57 5.65 4.63
C SER A 45 3.67 5.51 5.86
N SER A 46 2.79 6.48 6.06
CA SER A 46 1.78 6.41 7.12
C SER A 46 0.86 5.19 6.99
N ARG A 47 0.87 4.46 5.86
CA ARG A 47 0.15 3.18 5.68
C ARG A 47 0.77 1.99 6.41
N VAL A 48 2.04 2.07 6.82
CA VAL A 48 2.70 0.98 7.56
C VAL A 48 2.28 1.05 9.03
N LEU A 49 1.64 -0.01 9.51
CA LEU A 49 1.27 -0.18 10.92
C LEU A 49 2.50 -0.07 11.81
N SER A 50 2.31 0.44 13.03
CA SER A 50 3.41 0.74 13.96
C SER A 50 4.31 -0.47 14.20
N LEU A 51 3.72 -1.66 14.39
CA LEU A 51 4.42 -2.92 14.62
C LEU A 51 5.26 -3.42 13.43
N ASN A 52 4.99 -2.92 12.22
CA ASN A 52 5.68 -3.37 11.00
C ASN A 52 6.87 -2.49 10.62
N ARG A 53 7.14 -1.43 11.39
CA ARG A 53 8.24 -0.49 11.11
C ARG A 53 9.53 -0.97 11.75
N GLU A 54 10.63 -0.89 11.01
CA GLU A 54 11.92 -1.46 11.43
C GLU A 54 12.46 -0.78 12.68
N GLY A 55 12.40 0.55 12.75
CA GLY A 55 12.85 1.30 13.93
C GLY A 55 12.02 0.96 15.17
N PHE A 56 10.71 0.83 15.01
CA PHE A 56 9.84 0.44 16.11
C PHE A 56 10.02 -1.04 16.54
N LYS A 57 10.25 -1.95 15.60
CA LYS A 57 10.58 -3.36 15.92
C LYS A 57 11.85 -3.46 16.74
N ARG A 58 12.93 -2.77 16.30
CA ARG A 58 14.19 -2.73 17.04
C ARG A 58 14.00 -2.18 18.45
N LEU A 59 13.17 -1.15 18.61
CA LEU A 59 12.81 -0.63 19.93
C LEU A 59 12.20 -1.73 20.81
N LEU A 60 11.21 -2.47 20.28
CA LEU A 60 10.54 -3.54 21.01
C LEU A 60 11.45 -4.72 21.35
N GLU A 61 12.45 -5.01 20.52
CA GLU A 61 13.45 -6.06 20.75
C GLU A 61 14.44 -5.69 21.86
N GLU A 62 14.84 -4.43 21.93
CA GLU A 62 15.80 -3.94 22.92
C GLU A 62 15.14 -3.55 24.26
N ALA A 63 13.83 -3.28 24.26
CA ALA A 63 13.07 -2.88 25.43
C ALA A 63 12.97 -3.98 26.48
N ALA A 64 13.17 -3.61 27.74
CA ALA A 64 13.00 -4.48 28.89
C ALA A 64 11.69 -4.15 29.63
N VAL A 65 11.23 -5.11 30.42
CA VAL A 65 10.05 -4.92 31.29
C VAL A 65 10.24 -3.68 32.16
N GLY A 66 9.22 -2.82 32.21
CA GLY A 66 9.22 -1.55 32.92
C GLY A 66 9.67 -0.35 32.08
N ASP A 67 10.31 -0.57 30.92
CA ASP A 67 10.74 0.54 30.06
C ASP A 67 9.53 1.34 29.54
N THR A 68 9.73 2.65 29.37
CA THR A 68 8.69 3.56 28.88
C THR A 68 9.02 4.06 27.48
N ILE A 69 8.13 3.80 26.53
CA ILE A 69 8.20 4.33 25.17
C ILE A 69 7.65 5.75 25.18
N ARG A 70 8.46 6.71 24.70
CA ARG A 70 8.17 8.14 24.68
C ARG A 70 8.03 8.62 23.24
N ILE A 71 6.87 9.15 22.91
CA ILE A 71 6.57 9.71 21.58
C ILE A 71 6.11 11.17 21.70
N ALA A 72 6.47 11.99 20.71
CA ALA A 72 6.07 13.40 20.73
C ALA A 72 4.55 13.60 20.59
N ASP A 73 3.89 12.80 19.75
CA ASP A 73 2.47 12.91 19.41
C ASP A 73 1.95 11.53 18.98
N ALA A 74 0.72 11.18 19.36
CA ALA A 74 0.02 9.98 18.96
C ALA A 74 0.01 9.76 17.44
N ALA A 75 -0.10 10.83 16.64
CA ALA A 75 -0.08 10.73 15.18
C ALA A 75 1.27 10.24 14.58
N ARG A 76 2.34 10.22 15.40
CA ARG A 76 3.68 9.74 15.01
C ARG A 76 3.80 8.24 15.12
N LEU A 77 3.14 7.65 16.11
CA LEU A 77 3.07 6.22 16.23
C LEU A 77 1.88 5.71 15.41
N PHE A 78 0.67 6.11 15.78
CA PHE A 78 -0.56 5.47 15.32
C PHE A 78 -1.08 6.00 13.99
N ARG A 79 -1.49 5.08 13.11
CA ARG A 79 -2.23 5.42 11.89
C ARG A 79 -3.74 5.40 12.09
N SER A 80 -4.27 4.66 13.04
CA SER A 80 -5.72 4.56 13.27
C SER A 80 -5.98 4.14 14.71
N VAL A 81 -7.23 4.22 15.10
CA VAL A 81 -7.77 3.58 16.30
C VAL A 81 -7.37 2.12 16.37
N ALA A 82 -7.60 1.38 15.28
CA ALA A 82 -7.26 -0.02 15.20
C ALA A 82 -5.76 -0.26 15.48
N ASP A 83 -4.87 0.64 15.04
CA ASP A 83 -3.43 0.57 15.32
C ASP A 83 -3.14 0.77 16.81
N VAL A 84 -3.85 1.68 17.50
CA VAL A 84 -3.73 1.86 18.97
C VAL A 84 -4.20 0.60 19.70
N LEU A 85 -5.40 0.11 19.36
CA LEU A 85 -6.03 -1.04 20.00
C LEU A 85 -5.26 -2.34 19.75
N ALA A 86 -4.60 -2.48 18.60
CA ALA A 86 -3.73 -3.62 18.31
C ALA A 86 -2.38 -3.53 19.03
N LEU A 87 -1.81 -2.33 19.15
CA LEU A 87 -0.50 -2.13 19.79
C LEU A 87 -0.57 -2.30 21.31
N ARG A 88 -1.62 -1.79 21.94
CA ARG A 88 -1.74 -1.75 23.41
C ARG A 88 -1.57 -3.13 24.08
N PRO A 89 -2.27 -4.20 23.66
CA PRO A 89 -2.05 -5.55 24.21
C PRO A 89 -0.63 -6.09 23.99
N ALA A 90 0.04 -5.66 22.92
CA ALA A 90 1.39 -6.10 22.61
C ALA A 90 2.45 -5.41 23.49
N LEU A 91 2.17 -4.19 23.98
CA LEU A 91 3.01 -3.49 24.94
C LEU A 91 2.76 -3.98 26.37
N ALA A 92 1.49 -4.16 26.75
CA ALA A 92 1.12 -4.69 28.05
C ALA A 92 1.72 -6.08 28.31
N ARG A 93 1.65 -7.00 27.33
CA ARG A 93 2.29 -8.33 27.41
C ARG A 93 3.80 -8.29 27.60
N ARG A 94 4.46 -7.21 27.19
CA ARG A 94 5.90 -6.99 27.38
C ARG A 94 6.22 -6.18 28.65
N GLY A 95 5.20 -5.77 29.41
CA GLY A 95 5.35 -4.89 30.55
C GLY A 95 5.93 -3.52 30.18
N LEU A 96 5.62 -3.02 28.98
CA LEU A 96 6.10 -1.73 28.49
C LEU A 96 5.04 -0.65 28.67
N HIS A 97 5.50 0.55 28.99
CA HIS A 97 4.65 1.74 29.08
C HIS A 97 4.71 2.55 27.79
N LEU A 98 3.65 3.30 27.47
CA LEU A 98 3.61 4.18 26.31
C LEU A 98 3.06 5.55 26.67
N ARG A 99 3.89 6.58 26.59
CA ARG A 99 3.52 7.96 26.91
C ARG A 99 3.72 8.90 25.73
N VAL A 100 2.77 9.82 25.60
CA VAL A 100 2.78 10.89 24.60
C VAL A 100 3.16 12.20 25.29
N GLU A 101 4.07 12.99 24.72
CA GLU A 101 4.46 14.28 25.31
C GLU A 101 3.43 15.38 25.07
N ASN A 102 2.83 15.43 23.87
CA ASN A 102 1.94 16.51 23.48
C ASN A 102 0.51 16.04 23.20
N GLY A 103 -0.43 16.98 23.35
CA GLY A 103 -1.84 16.80 22.98
C GLY A 103 -2.69 16.23 24.11
N LEU A 104 -3.91 15.83 23.77
CA LEU A 104 -4.93 15.38 24.73
C LEU A 104 -4.55 14.07 25.44
N LEU A 105 -3.58 13.33 24.89
CA LEU A 105 -3.06 12.09 25.44
C LEU A 105 -1.83 12.30 26.33
N SER A 106 -1.41 13.54 26.53
CA SER A 106 -0.28 13.85 27.41
C SER A 106 -0.63 13.50 28.84
N GLY A 107 0.27 12.77 29.52
CA GLY A 107 0.12 12.35 30.91
C GLY A 107 -0.61 11.02 31.12
N ILE A 108 -1.10 10.36 30.06
CA ILE A 108 -1.71 9.03 30.14
C ILE A 108 -0.71 7.99 29.63
N ASP A 109 -0.59 6.88 30.36
CA ASP A 109 0.07 5.70 29.84
C ASP A 109 -0.93 4.91 28.98
N LEU A 110 -0.75 4.97 27.66
CA LEU A 110 -1.62 4.31 26.70
C LEU A 110 -1.51 2.78 26.72
N ALA A 111 -0.46 2.24 27.33
CA ALA A 111 -0.27 0.80 27.46
C ALA A 111 -0.92 0.23 28.73
N ALA A 112 -1.30 1.09 29.70
CA ALA A 112 -1.92 0.65 30.94
C ALA A 112 -3.23 -0.10 30.69
N GLU A 113 -3.47 -1.18 31.43
CA GLU A 113 -4.62 -2.07 31.26
C GLU A 113 -5.82 -1.71 32.17
N ASP A 114 -5.75 -0.59 32.88
CA ASP A 114 -6.84 -0.16 33.75
C ASP A 114 -8.09 0.27 32.95
N SER A 115 -9.26 0.14 33.57
CA SER A 115 -10.54 0.43 32.94
C SER A 115 -10.69 1.89 32.52
N ALA A 116 -10.09 2.84 33.25
CA ALA A 116 -10.18 4.26 32.93
C ALA A 116 -9.36 4.59 31.68
N THR A 117 -8.11 4.14 31.60
CA THR A 117 -7.27 4.24 30.39
C THR A 117 -7.95 3.57 29.20
N THR A 118 -8.55 2.39 29.39
CA THR A 118 -9.31 1.69 28.34
C THR A 118 -10.41 2.57 27.77
N MET A 119 -11.25 3.15 28.64
CA MET A 119 -12.35 4.02 28.22
C MET A 119 -11.83 5.26 27.49
N VAL A 120 -10.80 5.93 28.01
CA VAL A 120 -10.24 7.14 27.39
C VAL A 120 -9.69 6.84 25.99
N VAL A 121 -8.95 5.74 25.84
CA VAL A 121 -8.42 5.31 24.55
C VAL A 121 -9.56 5.03 23.56
N GLN A 122 -10.63 4.34 23.99
CA GLN A 122 -11.79 4.04 23.15
C GLN A 122 -12.57 5.29 22.72
N VAL A 123 -12.79 6.23 23.63
CA VAL A 123 -13.50 7.49 23.32
C VAL A 123 -12.70 8.33 22.33
N LEU A 124 -11.40 8.50 22.58
CA LEU A 124 -10.53 9.27 21.68
C LEU A 124 -10.41 8.60 20.32
N ALA A 125 -10.41 7.27 20.32
CA ALA A 125 -10.50 6.51 19.10
C ALA A 125 -11.76 6.84 18.30
N ALA A 126 -12.93 6.75 18.93
CA ALA A 126 -14.19 7.07 18.27
C ALA A 126 -14.21 8.51 17.72
N VAL A 127 -13.67 9.47 18.46
CA VAL A 127 -13.53 10.87 18.00
C VAL A 127 -12.63 10.99 16.77
N LEU A 128 -11.51 10.27 16.74
CA LEU A 128 -10.59 10.28 15.58
C LEU A 128 -11.21 9.63 14.33
N GLU A 129 -12.02 8.58 14.51
CA GLU A 129 -12.79 7.98 13.41
C GLU A 129 -13.86 8.93 12.89
N PHE A 130 -14.60 9.57 13.79
CA PHE A 130 -15.59 10.59 13.44
C PHE A 130 -14.98 11.73 12.60
N GLN A 131 -13.84 12.30 13.04
CA GLN A 131 -13.16 13.36 12.30
C GLN A 131 -12.73 12.92 10.90
N ARG A 132 -12.26 11.68 10.74
CA ARG A 132 -11.90 11.14 9.41
C ARG A 132 -13.11 10.99 8.51
N SER A 133 -14.22 10.51 9.07
CA SER A 133 -15.47 10.36 8.33
C SER A 133 -15.93 11.73 7.82
N MET A 134 -15.93 12.76 8.68
CA MET A 134 -16.29 14.12 8.28
C MET A 134 -15.38 14.68 7.18
N ILE A 135 -14.06 14.49 7.25
CA ILE A 135 -13.15 14.97 6.18
C ILE A 135 -13.48 14.28 4.85
N SER A 136 -13.76 12.98 4.89
CA SER A 136 -14.14 12.18 3.72
C SER A 136 -15.48 12.65 3.13
N GLU A 137 -16.46 12.92 3.99
CA GLU A 137 -17.78 13.45 3.64
C GLU A 137 -17.66 14.82 2.97
N ASN A 138 -17.00 15.78 3.61
CA ASN A 138 -16.75 17.10 3.04
C ASN A 138 -16.01 17.05 1.70
N THR A 139 -15.10 16.09 1.54
CA THR A 139 -14.39 15.89 0.26
C THR A 139 -15.35 15.42 -0.83
N ARG A 140 -16.24 14.47 -0.51
CA ARG A 140 -17.28 14.01 -1.45
C ARG A 140 -18.26 15.12 -1.81
N GLU A 141 -18.70 15.90 -0.84
CA GLU A 141 -19.57 17.05 -1.08
C GLU A 141 -18.88 18.09 -1.97
N GLY A 142 -17.60 18.37 -1.72
CA GLY A 142 -16.80 19.28 -2.56
C GLY A 142 -16.61 18.76 -3.98
N VAL A 143 -16.40 17.46 -4.15
CA VAL A 143 -16.35 16.80 -5.46
C VAL A 143 -17.69 16.92 -6.18
N ALA A 144 -18.80 16.57 -5.52
CA ALA A 144 -20.14 16.66 -6.09
C ALA A 144 -20.50 18.11 -6.47
N ALA A 145 -20.14 19.09 -5.65
CA ALA A 145 -20.33 20.50 -5.96
C ALA A 145 -19.48 20.97 -7.16
N ALA A 146 -18.24 20.47 -7.29
CA ALA A 146 -17.39 20.77 -8.44
C ALA A 146 -17.91 20.14 -9.73
N GLU A 147 -18.42 18.90 -9.68
CA GLU A 147 -19.10 18.23 -10.78
C GLU A 147 -20.36 18.98 -11.21
N ALA A 148 -21.20 19.39 -10.25
CA ALA A 148 -22.40 20.19 -10.51
C ALA A 148 -22.08 21.57 -11.11
N ALA A 149 -20.91 22.14 -10.78
CA ALA A 149 -20.40 23.37 -11.36
C ALA A 149 -19.72 23.16 -12.73
N GLY A 150 -19.74 21.95 -13.28
CA GLY A 150 -19.17 21.61 -14.59
C GLY A 150 -17.64 21.57 -14.63
N LYS A 151 -16.96 21.50 -13.48
CA LYS A 151 -15.49 21.36 -13.44
C LYS A 151 -15.11 19.93 -13.76
N THR A 152 -14.25 19.74 -14.76
CA THR A 152 -13.65 18.44 -15.05
C THR A 152 -12.70 18.05 -13.91
N LEU A 153 -13.03 17.00 -13.19
CA LEU A 153 -12.20 16.45 -12.12
C LEU A 153 -11.24 15.39 -12.67
N GLY A 154 -10.07 15.25 -12.04
CA GLY A 154 -9.08 14.23 -12.39
C GLY A 154 -7.95 14.74 -13.27
N ARG A 155 -7.25 13.80 -13.93
CA ARG A 155 -6.10 14.12 -14.78
C ARG A 155 -6.61 14.80 -16.07
N PRO A 156 -6.04 15.94 -16.48
CA PRO A 156 -6.38 16.57 -17.75
C PRO A 156 -6.30 15.59 -18.92
N ALA A 157 -7.22 15.72 -19.89
CA ALA A 157 -7.17 14.97 -21.13
C ALA A 157 -5.83 15.25 -21.83
N ALA A 158 -5.27 14.22 -22.49
CA ALA A 158 -3.99 14.33 -23.19
C ALA A 158 -4.13 14.97 -24.57
N LEU A 159 -5.36 15.05 -25.10
CA LEU A 159 -5.73 15.67 -26.36
C LEU A 159 -6.91 16.60 -26.10
N ASP A 160 -6.96 17.72 -26.81
CA ASP A 160 -8.12 18.60 -26.81
C ASP A 160 -9.25 18.07 -27.71
N ALA A 161 -10.42 18.70 -27.65
CA ALA A 161 -11.60 18.25 -28.40
C ALA A 161 -11.42 18.34 -29.92
N GLY A 162 -10.65 19.30 -30.43
CA GLY A 162 -10.36 19.45 -31.86
C GLY A 162 -9.38 18.39 -32.34
N GLU A 163 -8.32 18.14 -31.57
CA GLU A 163 -7.36 17.08 -31.82
C GLU A 163 -8.02 15.69 -31.83
N VAL A 164 -9.03 15.47 -30.98
CA VAL A 164 -9.82 14.22 -30.99
C VAL A 164 -10.59 14.05 -32.29
N VAL A 165 -11.25 15.11 -32.79
CA VAL A 165 -12.00 15.05 -34.05
C VAL A 165 -11.06 14.76 -35.23
N GLU A 166 -9.97 15.51 -35.35
CA GLU A 166 -8.98 15.31 -36.40
C GLU A 166 -8.36 13.90 -36.36
N LEU A 167 -8.05 13.40 -35.15
CA LEU A 167 -7.52 12.07 -34.96
C LEU A 167 -8.50 10.98 -35.40
N VAL A 168 -9.80 11.15 -35.09
CA VAL A 168 -10.85 10.20 -35.48
C VAL A 168 -11.07 10.22 -36.99
N GLU A 169 -11.08 11.40 -37.61
CA GLU A 169 -11.18 11.56 -39.06
C GLU A 169 -10.00 10.91 -39.78
N ALA A 170 -8.77 11.24 -39.36
CA ALA A 170 -7.56 10.64 -39.92
C ALA A 170 -7.55 9.10 -39.78
N TYR A 171 -8.05 8.57 -38.66
CA TYR A 171 -8.20 7.12 -38.49
C TYR A 171 -9.22 6.52 -39.48
N ARG A 172 -10.37 7.17 -39.68
CA ARG A 172 -11.39 6.75 -40.66
C ARG A 172 -10.88 6.80 -42.11
N GLU A 173 -9.98 7.73 -42.41
CA GLU A 173 -9.27 7.82 -43.69
C GLU A 173 -8.16 6.75 -43.87
N GLY A 174 -7.91 5.93 -42.83
CA GLY A 174 -6.99 4.80 -42.89
C GLY A 174 -5.65 5.00 -42.17
N ALA A 175 -5.48 6.07 -41.40
CA ALA A 175 -4.25 6.29 -40.63
C ALA A 175 -4.06 5.23 -39.54
N ALA A 176 -2.84 4.68 -39.44
CA ALA A 176 -2.52 3.68 -38.44
C ALA A 176 -2.41 4.30 -37.03
N VAL A 177 -2.95 3.62 -36.01
CA VAL A 177 -2.90 4.02 -34.57
C VAL A 177 -1.49 4.43 -34.11
N LYS A 178 -0.44 3.72 -34.55
CA LYS A 178 0.95 4.05 -34.19
C LYS A 178 1.45 5.34 -34.84
N ALA A 179 0.97 5.68 -36.02
CA ALA A 179 1.31 6.94 -36.69
C ALA A 179 0.64 8.11 -35.98
N LEU A 180 -0.66 7.99 -35.67
CA LEU A 180 -1.41 8.98 -34.89
C LEU A 180 -0.79 9.20 -33.50
N ALA A 181 -0.41 8.13 -32.80
CA ALA A 181 0.24 8.23 -31.49
C ALA A 181 1.55 9.05 -31.54
N ARG A 182 2.33 8.91 -32.61
CA ARG A 182 3.56 9.69 -32.81
C ARG A 182 3.26 11.14 -33.15
N GLN A 183 2.26 11.37 -34.01
CA GLN A 183 1.85 12.71 -34.44
C GLN A 183 1.40 13.57 -33.26
N TYR A 184 0.57 13.02 -32.37
CA TYR A 184 0.05 13.73 -31.21
C TYR A 184 0.89 13.55 -29.93
N GLY A 185 2.04 12.85 -30.01
CA GLY A 185 2.94 12.69 -28.86
C GLY A 185 2.35 11.89 -27.69
N VAL A 186 1.34 11.04 -27.92
CA VAL A 186 0.64 10.27 -26.89
C VAL A 186 0.94 8.77 -27.00
N ASP A 187 0.70 8.02 -25.92
CA ASP A 187 0.81 6.56 -25.95
C ASP A 187 -0.24 5.97 -26.91
N PRO A 188 0.09 4.92 -27.71
CA PRO A 188 -0.89 4.24 -28.56
C PRO A 188 -2.14 3.74 -27.83
N ARG A 189 -2.08 3.53 -26.51
CA ARG A 189 -3.26 3.20 -25.68
C ARG A 189 -4.21 4.39 -25.54
N THR A 190 -3.69 5.61 -25.44
CA THR A 190 -4.51 6.83 -25.43
C THR A 190 -5.27 6.99 -26.73
N VAL A 191 -4.60 6.78 -27.87
CA VAL A 191 -5.24 6.82 -29.21
C VAL A 191 -6.35 5.79 -29.32
N ARG A 192 -6.09 4.52 -28.95
CA ARG A 192 -7.12 3.47 -28.98
C ARG A 192 -8.33 3.82 -28.13
N ARG A 193 -8.11 4.29 -26.90
CA ARG A 193 -9.20 4.71 -26.01
C ARG A 193 -10.04 5.82 -26.62
N VAL A 194 -9.40 6.84 -27.20
CA VAL A 194 -10.11 7.94 -27.88
C VAL A 194 -10.95 7.43 -29.06
N LEU A 195 -10.41 6.49 -29.85
CA LEU A 195 -11.14 5.88 -30.97
C LEU A 195 -12.30 4.99 -30.50
N ASP A 196 -12.14 4.28 -29.38
CA ASP A 196 -13.18 3.44 -28.76
C ASP A 196 -14.32 4.32 -28.20
N ASP A 197 -13.97 5.38 -27.45
CA ASP A 197 -14.93 6.35 -26.90
C ASP A 197 -15.70 7.08 -28.01
N ALA A 198 -15.08 7.28 -29.18
CA ALA A 198 -15.70 7.88 -30.36
C ALA A 198 -16.46 6.87 -31.26
N GLY A 199 -16.48 5.58 -30.91
CA GLY A 199 -17.10 4.52 -31.71
C GLY A 199 -16.49 4.35 -33.11
N ALA A 200 -15.26 4.84 -33.32
CA ALA A 200 -14.59 4.81 -34.61
C ALA A 200 -13.87 3.48 -34.87
N ARG A 201 -13.66 2.67 -33.83
CA ARG A 201 -13.07 1.34 -33.90
C ARG A 201 -14.10 0.30 -33.46
N GLU A 202 -14.40 -0.66 -34.33
CA GLU A 202 -15.11 -1.87 -33.91
C GLU A 202 -14.19 -2.68 -33.00
N VAL A 203 -14.63 -2.87 -31.76
CA VAL A 203 -14.00 -3.80 -30.82
C VAL A 203 -14.76 -5.12 -30.96
N PRO A 204 -14.11 -6.24 -31.32
CA PRO A 204 -14.74 -7.55 -31.22
C PRO A 204 -15.22 -7.78 -29.78
N ASP A 205 -16.48 -8.20 -29.60
CA ASP A 205 -17.15 -8.44 -28.29
C ASP A 205 -16.35 -9.38 -27.37
N ASP A 206 -15.43 -10.15 -27.93
CA ASP A 206 -14.61 -11.18 -27.30
C ASP A 206 -13.34 -10.65 -26.60
N LEU A 207 -13.19 -9.34 -26.44
CA LEU A 207 -12.15 -8.73 -25.59
C LEU A 207 -12.75 -7.94 -24.41
N VAL A 208 -13.52 -8.63 -23.58
CA VAL A 208 -13.80 -8.18 -22.21
C VAL A 208 -12.47 -8.04 -21.47
N VAL A 209 -12.14 -6.81 -21.08
CA VAL A 209 -11.09 -6.53 -20.09
C VAL A 209 -11.62 -7.07 -18.77
N PRO A 210 -10.96 -8.05 -18.10
CA PRO A 210 -11.49 -8.59 -16.86
C PRO A 210 -11.38 -7.53 -15.77
N GLY A 211 -12.52 -6.98 -15.36
CA GLY A 211 -12.58 -6.09 -14.22
C GLY A 211 -13.69 -5.05 -14.33
N GLU A 212 -14.94 -5.48 -14.45
CA GLU A 212 -16.11 -4.76 -13.94
C GLU A 212 -17.34 -5.66 -14.10
N GLU A 213 -17.64 -6.46 -13.07
CA GLU A 213 -18.99 -7.00 -12.91
C GLU A 213 -19.58 -6.57 -11.58
N ALA A 214 -20.82 -6.11 -11.71
CA ALA A 214 -21.65 -5.49 -10.71
C ALA A 214 -22.09 -6.47 -9.64
N THR A 215 -22.10 -6.00 -8.40
CA THR A 215 -22.69 -6.64 -7.24
C THR A 215 -24.21 -6.81 -7.40
N THR A 216 -24.74 -8.01 -7.26
CA THR A 216 -26.09 -8.26 -6.71
C THR A 216 -26.10 -9.61 -5.98
N PRO A 217 -26.78 -9.75 -4.81
CA PRO A 217 -26.52 -10.83 -3.86
C PRO A 217 -27.53 -11.98 -3.97
N ALA A 218 -27.10 -13.20 -3.67
CA ALA A 218 -27.99 -14.29 -3.27
C ALA A 218 -27.28 -15.31 -2.38
N GLY A 219 -28.03 -15.84 -1.41
CA GLY A 219 -27.58 -16.62 -0.26
C GLY A 219 -26.97 -18.00 -0.54
N GLY A 220 -26.26 -18.53 0.48
CA GLY A 220 -25.65 -19.87 0.50
C GLY A 220 -26.65 -20.99 0.83
N PRO A 221 -26.26 -22.06 1.55
CA PRO A 221 -24.93 -22.57 1.89
C PRO A 221 -24.73 -24.07 1.51
N ASP A 222 -23.53 -24.57 1.84
CA ASP A 222 -23.18 -25.95 2.19
C ASP A 222 -22.59 -26.89 1.11
N GLY A 223 -21.60 -27.69 1.54
CA GLY A 223 -21.16 -28.92 0.88
C GLY A 223 -19.76 -28.95 0.26
N GLY A 224 -18.83 -29.63 0.93
CA GLY A 224 -17.79 -30.44 0.26
C GLY A 224 -16.43 -29.78 -0.02
N ARG A 225 -15.46 -29.97 0.90
CA ARG A 225 -14.04 -29.80 0.58
C ARG A 225 -13.56 -30.97 -0.27
N GLU A 226 -13.71 -30.84 -1.59
CA GLU A 226 -12.88 -31.60 -2.55
C GLU A 226 -11.51 -30.93 -2.66
N GLN A 227 -10.45 -31.74 -2.65
CA GLN A 227 -9.09 -31.28 -2.93
C GLN A 227 -9.01 -30.79 -4.38
N ALA A 228 -9.20 -29.49 -4.56
CA ALA A 228 -9.08 -28.82 -5.85
C ALA A 228 -7.64 -28.98 -6.38
N ALA A 229 -7.53 -29.50 -7.61
CA ALA A 229 -6.27 -29.53 -8.35
C ALA A 229 -5.72 -28.11 -8.48
N ASP A 230 -4.40 -27.94 -8.30
CA ASP A 230 -3.73 -26.64 -8.40
C ASP A 230 -3.78 -26.12 -9.85
N PRO A 231 -4.59 -25.08 -10.17
CA PRO A 231 -4.84 -24.69 -11.54
C PRO A 231 -3.60 -24.02 -12.16
N VAL A 232 -3.31 -24.36 -13.42
CA VAL A 232 -2.19 -23.77 -14.18
C VAL A 232 -2.64 -22.46 -14.81
N VAL A 233 -1.94 -21.38 -14.49
CA VAL A 233 -2.33 -20.02 -14.86
C VAL A 233 -1.15 -19.21 -15.39
N ALA A 234 -1.44 -18.27 -16.30
CA ALA A 234 -0.44 -17.38 -16.89
C ALA A 234 -0.41 -16.03 -16.16
N VAL A 235 0.71 -15.69 -15.53
CA VAL A 235 0.91 -14.42 -14.81
C VAL A 235 2.15 -13.70 -15.32
N ASP A 236 2.03 -12.40 -15.53
CA ASP A 236 3.18 -11.54 -15.89
C ASP A 236 3.99 -11.21 -14.62
N VAL A 237 5.21 -11.72 -14.52
CA VAL A 237 6.20 -11.42 -13.46
C VAL A 237 7.01 -10.18 -13.84
N PRO A 238 7.02 -9.09 -13.05
CA PRO A 238 7.85 -7.91 -13.34
C PRO A 238 9.35 -8.24 -13.41
N GLY A 239 10.11 -7.56 -14.27
CA GLY A 239 11.55 -7.84 -14.48
C GLY A 239 12.38 -7.84 -13.20
N LEU A 240 12.23 -6.84 -12.33
CA LEU A 240 12.91 -6.80 -11.02
C LEU A 240 12.58 -8.00 -10.11
N VAL A 241 11.38 -8.56 -10.24
CA VAL A 241 10.99 -9.78 -9.51
C VAL A 241 11.64 -10.99 -10.15
N ALA A 242 11.58 -11.09 -11.48
CA ALA A 242 12.20 -12.19 -12.22
C ALA A 242 13.72 -12.24 -12.00
N GLU A 243 14.44 -11.12 -12.09
CA GLU A 243 15.89 -11.01 -11.83
C GLU A 243 16.25 -11.53 -10.45
N HIS A 244 15.49 -11.11 -9.44
CA HIS A 244 15.75 -11.52 -8.06
C HIS A 244 15.52 -13.02 -7.87
N LEU A 245 14.43 -13.56 -8.43
CA LEU A 245 14.07 -14.97 -8.26
C LEU A 245 15.05 -15.95 -8.94
N VAL A 246 15.89 -15.50 -9.88
CA VAL A 246 16.96 -16.33 -10.45
C VAL A 246 17.93 -16.81 -9.36
N ASP A 247 18.20 -15.97 -8.36
CA ASP A 247 19.26 -16.21 -7.38
C ASP A 247 18.77 -16.89 -6.09
N VAL A 248 17.50 -16.69 -5.71
CA VAL A 248 16.97 -17.09 -4.38
C VAL A 248 15.83 -18.10 -4.41
N ALA A 249 15.30 -18.46 -5.58
CA ALA A 249 14.11 -19.31 -5.64
C ALA A 249 14.42 -20.81 -5.80
N ASP A 250 13.49 -21.64 -5.33
CA ASP A 250 13.51 -23.10 -5.48
C ASP A 250 13.44 -23.55 -6.96
N GLU A 251 13.85 -24.80 -7.21
CA GLU A 251 13.90 -25.40 -8.56
C GLU A 251 12.61 -25.23 -9.39
N PRO A 252 11.39 -25.44 -8.85
CA PRO A 252 10.16 -25.27 -9.62
C PRO A 252 9.93 -23.83 -10.10
N VAL A 253 10.33 -22.85 -9.29
CA VAL A 253 10.21 -21.43 -9.61
C VAL A 253 11.22 -21.05 -10.70
N ARG A 254 12.46 -21.53 -10.60
CA ARG A 254 13.49 -21.30 -11.61
C ARG A 254 13.13 -21.92 -12.96
N GLN A 255 12.59 -23.13 -12.95
CA GLN A 255 12.13 -23.80 -14.17
C GLN A 255 10.96 -23.05 -14.82
N ALA A 256 10.00 -22.57 -14.03
CA ALA A 256 8.87 -21.79 -14.52
C ALA A 256 9.30 -20.43 -15.12
N LEU A 257 10.30 -19.76 -14.52
CA LEU A 257 10.87 -18.52 -15.07
C LEU A 257 11.65 -18.76 -16.36
N ALA A 258 12.43 -19.84 -16.43
CA ALA A 258 13.20 -20.21 -17.61
C ALA A 258 12.29 -20.59 -18.81
N ALA A 259 11.15 -21.22 -18.54
CA ALA A 259 10.13 -21.52 -19.54
C ALA A 259 9.26 -20.30 -19.93
N GLY A 260 9.35 -19.21 -19.17
CA GLY A 260 8.53 -18.02 -19.34
C GLY A 260 8.93 -17.15 -20.55
N GLN A 261 7.95 -16.47 -21.16
CA GLN A 261 8.20 -15.60 -22.30
C GLN A 261 8.49 -14.16 -21.84
N THR A 262 9.64 -13.61 -22.22
CA THR A 262 9.99 -12.22 -21.91
C THR A 262 9.23 -11.23 -22.81
N ILE A 263 8.47 -10.32 -22.20
CA ILE A 263 7.70 -9.25 -22.85
C ILE A 263 8.33 -7.91 -22.47
N ARG A 264 8.90 -7.19 -23.45
CA ARG A 264 9.48 -5.85 -23.22
C ARG A 264 8.41 -4.75 -23.29
N ARG A 265 8.42 -3.82 -22.33
CA ARG A 265 7.53 -2.65 -22.25
C ARG A 265 8.33 -1.40 -21.87
N GLY A 266 8.68 -0.59 -22.86
CA GLY A 266 9.49 0.62 -22.65
C GLY A 266 10.89 0.29 -22.13
N GLN A 267 11.33 0.97 -21.06
CA GLN A 267 12.62 0.73 -20.39
C GLN A 267 12.63 -0.51 -19.46
N GLY A 268 11.51 -1.24 -19.35
CA GLY A 268 11.41 -2.43 -18.50
C GLY A 268 10.88 -3.65 -19.25
N TYR A 269 10.83 -4.78 -18.55
CA TYR A 269 10.27 -6.03 -19.07
C TYR A 269 9.45 -6.77 -18.01
N SER A 270 8.66 -7.73 -18.46
CA SER A 270 8.00 -8.74 -17.63
C SER A 270 8.17 -10.12 -18.24
N VAL A 271 8.25 -11.16 -17.43
CA VAL A 271 8.27 -12.55 -17.88
C VAL A 271 6.86 -13.13 -17.71
N ARG A 272 6.21 -13.52 -18.79
CA ARG A 272 4.93 -14.24 -18.73
C ARG A 272 5.20 -15.69 -18.37
N VAL A 273 4.77 -16.09 -17.19
CA VAL A 273 4.98 -17.44 -16.64
C VAL A 273 3.65 -18.17 -16.59
N THR A 274 3.59 -19.36 -17.20
CA THR A 274 2.46 -20.29 -17.10
C THR A 274 2.83 -21.42 -16.17
N ALA A 275 2.27 -21.42 -14.97
CA ALA A 275 2.61 -22.36 -13.90
C ALA A 275 1.42 -22.56 -12.93
N PRO A 276 1.44 -23.62 -12.10
CA PRO A 276 0.44 -23.80 -11.05
C PRO A 276 0.38 -22.59 -10.09
N VAL A 277 -0.79 -22.31 -9.51
CA VAL A 277 -0.96 -21.20 -8.57
C VAL A 277 -0.02 -21.32 -7.37
N SER A 278 0.29 -22.54 -6.89
CA SER A 278 1.29 -22.72 -5.82
C SER A 278 2.68 -22.17 -6.18
N VAL A 279 3.11 -22.32 -7.44
CA VAL A 279 4.41 -21.82 -7.91
C VAL A 279 4.42 -20.30 -7.95
N HIS A 280 3.34 -19.67 -8.40
CA HIS A 280 3.20 -18.20 -8.39
C HIS A 280 3.18 -17.63 -6.97
N VAL A 281 2.67 -18.38 -6.01
CA VAL A 281 2.64 -17.97 -4.59
C VAL A 281 4.03 -18.05 -3.99
N ALA A 282 4.76 -19.12 -4.28
CA ALA A 282 6.17 -19.23 -3.90
C ALA A 282 6.99 -18.07 -4.48
N MET A 283 6.75 -17.64 -5.73
CA MET A 283 7.40 -16.46 -6.31
C MET A 283 7.15 -15.18 -5.50
N VAL A 284 5.93 -14.96 -5.01
CA VAL A 284 5.59 -13.81 -4.17
C VAL A 284 6.32 -13.89 -2.83
N GLU A 285 6.34 -15.06 -2.18
CA GLU A 285 7.01 -15.26 -0.89
C GLU A 285 8.52 -15.03 -0.97
N HIS A 286 9.19 -15.62 -1.96
CA HIS A 286 10.63 -15.44 -2.17
C HIS A 286 11.01 -13.99 -2.51
N SER A 287 10.09 -13.23 -3.12
CA SER A 287 10.34 -11.83 -3.49
C SER A 287 10.04 -10.81 -2.39
N ALA A 288 9.40 -11.22 -1.28
CA ALA A 288 8.93 -10.33 -0.23
C ALA A 288 10.06 -9.69 0.60
N THR A 289 11.12 -10.44 0.90
CA THR A 289 12.15 -10.00 1.85
C THR A 289 13.16 -9.04 1.20
N ALA A 290 13.61 -9.26 -0.04
CA ALA A 290 14.69 -8.45 -0.61
C ALA A 290 14.20 -7.21 -1.38
N LEU A 291 13.09 -7.30 -2.13
CA LEU A 291 12.63 -6.20 -2.98
C LEU A 291 11.94 -5.08 -2.21
N THR A 292 11.65 -5.27 -0.92
CA THR A 292 11.00 -4.26 -0.07
C THR A 292 11.93 -3.11 0.36
N HIS A 293 13.25 -3.28 0.20
CA HIS A 293 14.27 -2.29 0.55
C HIS A 293 14.34 -1.08 -0.41
N SER A 294 13.83 -1.20 -1.65
CA SER A 294 13.81 -0.08 -2.62
C SER A 294 12.39 0.33 -3.04
N PRO A 295 12.13 1.62 -3.34
CA PRO A 295 10.81 2.05 -3.84
C PRO A 295 10.38 1.33 -5.14
N ALA A 296 11.33 1.04 -6.03
CA ALA A 296 11.08 0.33 -7.28
C ALA A 296 10.75 -1.15 -7.04
N GLY A 297 11.50 -1.82 -6.15
CA GLY A 297 11.26 -3.20 -5.75
C GLY A 297 9.91 -3.36 -5.03
N ARG A 298 9.56 -2.44 -4.11
CA ARG A 298 8.24 -2.43 -3.45
C ARG A 298 7.09 -2.33 -4.44
N LYS A 299 7.26 -1.52 -5.50
CA LYS A 299 6.26 -1.40 -6.57
C LYS A 299 6.18 -2.70 -7.38
N ALA A 300 7.31 -3.30 -7.73
CA ALA A 300 7.37 -4.54 -8.50
C ALA A 300 6.75 -5.73 -7.75
N HIS A 301 7.13 -5.93 -6.48
CA HIS A 301 6.58 -6.98 -5.62
C HIS A 301 5.07 -6.84 -5.45
N ARG A 302 4.57 -5.64 -5.15
CA ARG A 302 3.12 -5.38 -5.06
C ARG A 302 2.39 -5.70 -6.36
N ILE A 303 2.90 -5.24 -7.50
CA ILE A 303 2.28 -5.52 -8.81
C ILE A 303 2.21 -7.03 -9.07
N HIS A 304 3.25 -7.79 -8.71
CA HIS A 304 3.25 -9.24 -8.84
C HIS A 304 2.25 -9.89 -7.88
N SER A 305 2.26 -9.51 -6.60
CA SER A 305 1.34 -10.01 -5.58
C SER A 305 -0.13 -9.76 -5.93
N ASP A 306 -0.45 -8.57 -6.44
CA ASP A 306 -1.81 -8.21 -6.85
C ASP A 306 -2.28 -9.12 -8.01
N ARG A 307 -1.41 -9.40 -8.99
CA ARG A 307 -1.70 -10.30 -10.11
C ARG A 307 -1.88 -11.77 -9.69
N VAL A 308 -1.08 -12.25 -8.74
CA VAL A 308 -1.23 -13.63 -8.22
C VAL A 308 -2.52 -13.73 -7.39
N THR A 309 -2.85 -12.69 -6.64
CA THR A 309 -4.09 -12.64 -5.84
C THR A 309 -5.33 -12.62 -6.73
N SER A 310 -5.33 -11.85 -7.84
CA SER A 310 -6.47 -11.81 -8.75
C SER A 310 -6.75 -13.17 -9.39
N VAL A 311 -5.71 -13.96 -9.64
CA VAL A 311 -5.85 -15.28 -10.27
C VAL A 311 -6.20 -16.38 -9.26
N ARG A 312 -5.93 -16.17 -7.97
CA ARG A 312 -6.38 -17.05 -6.87
C ARG A 312 -7.89 -16.99 -6.60
N ILE A 313 -8.55 -15.92 -7.02
CA ILE A 313 -9.97 -15.63 -6.70
C ILE A 313 -10.90 -16.07 -7.84
N THR A 314 -10.36 -16.39 -9.01
CA THR A 314 -11.13 -16.95 -10.13
C THR A 314 -11.14 -18.48 -10.02
N PRO A 315 -12.32 -19.13 -9.90
CA PRO A 315 -12.44 -20.59 -9.84
C PRO A 315 -12.03 -21.26 -11.16
#